data_AF-A0A967LE12-F1
#
_entry.id   AF-A0A967LE12-F1
#
_cell.length_a   1.000
_cell.length_b   1.000
_cell.length_c   1.000
_cell.angle_alpha   90.00
_cell.angle_beta   90.00
_cell.angle_gamma   90.00
#
_symmetry.space_group_name_H-M   'P 1'
#
loop_
_entity.id
_entity.type
_entity.pdbx_description
1 polymer ?
#
loop_
_entity_poly.entity_id
_entity_poly.type
_entity_poly.pdbx_seq_one_letter_code
_entity_poly.pdbx_strand_id
1 'polypeptide(L)'
;DNKPYVDYDFRLQRSRRPFKPEAPVNTSRNGRTTPYLPPAQPAFWYYPRASACAGPVYYHADYADDPGKLPKALDSCLIVYDWTSAWMRLIKLDANGGIVFNEPWLARHRFIHPSDLAFDRKGHLYLLEYGTPWYDGTDGKLKRITYSEARIPFEVPPDDPRMAGLPEDHPGTRLISASTCLACHTTEQTSIGPPYKEVVRKYAGDGEAVEALAKRIVEGGGGVWGEIPMPPHPQHKLEEARRMVEAILAIR
;
A
#
# COMPACT_ATOMS: atom_id res chain seq x y z
N ASP A 1 -8.85 21.11 -15.91
CA ASP A 1 -8.77 21.22 -17.37
C ASP A 1 -9.17 19.89 -17.97
N ASN A 2 -10.42 19.77 -18.44
CA ASN A 2 -10.92 18.55 -19.05
C ASN A 2 -10.57 18.56 -20.53
N LYS A 3 -9.69 17.65 -20.94
CA LYS A 3 -9.23 17.56 -22.33
C LYS A 3 -10.17 16.63 -23.10
N PRO A 4 -10.96 17.13 -24.07
CA PRO A 4 -11.83 16.27 -24.85
C PRO A 4 -11.01 15.35 -25.76
N TYR A 5 -11.44 14.09 -25.86
CA TYR A 5 -10.97 13.21 -26.93
C TYR A 5 -11.69 13.55 -28.24
N VAL A 6 -11.10 13.12 -29.35
CA VAL A 6 -11.66 13.32 -30.68
C VAL A 6 -12.66 12.20 -30.99
N ASP A 7 -13.88 12.53 -31.37
CA ASP A 7 -14.86 11.54 -31.84
C ASP A 7 -14.31 10.83 -33.08
N TYR A 8 -14.45 9.50 -33.14
CA TYR A 8 -13.95 8.69 -34.24
C TYR A 8 -15.11 7.95 -34.88
N ASP A 9 -15.29 8.17 -36.18
CA ASP A 9 -16.26 7.43 -36.97
C ASP A 9 -15.65 6.09 -37.39
N PHE A 10 -16.00 5.00 -36.70
CA PHE A 10 -15.49 3.68 -37.04
C PHE A 10 -15.95 3.17 -38.40
N ARG A 11 -17.10 3.63 -38.91
CA ARG A 11 -17.62 3.24 -40.23
C ARG A 11 -16.89 3.96 -41.36
N LEU A 12 -16.63 5.25 -41.19
CA LEU A 12 -15.91 6.08 -42.16
C LEU A 12 -14.39 6.09 -41.93
N GLN A 13 -13.92 5.43 -40.88
CA GLN A 13 -12.53 5.37 -40.43
C GLN A 13 -11.83 6.74 -40.36
N ARG A 14 -12.52 7.76 -39.82
CA ARG A 14 -11.98 9.12 -39.72
C ARG A 14 -12.34 9.81 -38.42
N SER A 15 -11.40 10.62 -37.94
CA SER A 15 -11.63 11.55 -36.84
C SER A 15 -12.64 12.63 -37.22
N ARG A 16 -13.50 12.97 -36.27
CA ARG A 16 -14.49 14.04 -36.36
C ARG A 16 -14.04 15.21 -35.47
N ARG A 17 -14.98 15.94 -34.88
CA ARG A 17 -14.70 17.03 -33.95
C ARG A 17 -14.48 16.48 -32.54
N PRO A 18 -13.69 17.15 -31.69
CA PRO A 18 -13.63 16.84 -30.26
C PRO A 18 -15.01 16.88 -29.61
N PHE A 19 -15.22 16.05 -28.58
CA PHE A 19 -16.39 16.18 -27.71
C PHE A 19 -16.41 17.56 -27.04
N LYS A 20 -17.60 18.03 -26.65
CA LYS A 20 -17.77 19.26 -25.88
C LYS A 20 -17.89 18.92 -24.39
N PRO A 21 -16.87 19.16 -23.56
CA PRO A 21 -16.93 18.84 -22.13
C PRO A 21 -18.10 19.53 -21.41
N GLU A 22 -18.51 20.72 -21.86
CA GLU A 22 -19.55 21.53 -21.21
C GLU A 22 -20.97 21.05 -21.53
N ALA A 23 -21.13 20.24 -22.59
CA ALA A 23 -22.41 19.68 -23.00
C ALA A 23 -22.22 18.31 -23.68
N PRO A 24 -21.81 17.27 -22.93
CA PRO A 24 -21.60 15.95 -23.49
C PRO A 24 -22.94 15.33 -23.92
N VAL A 25 -22.90 14.46 -24.95
CA VAL A 25 -24.09 13.83 -25.51
C VAL A 25 -23.94 12.31 -25.51
N ASN A 26 -24.90 11.60 -24.92
CA ASN A 26 -25.01 10.15 -25.01
C ASN A 26 -25.79 9.76 -26.27
N THR A 27 -25.08 9.24 -27.27
CA THR A 27 -25.66 8.77 -28.54
C THR A 27 -26.03 7.28 -28.53
N SER A 28 -25.93 6.61 -27.38
CA SER A 28 -26.26 5.19 -27.27
C SER A 28 -27.72 4.94 -27.63
N ARG A 29 -27.96 3.98 -28.53
CA ARG A 29 -29.30 3.52 -28.91
C ARG A 29 -30.10 2.97 -27.72
N ASN A 30 -29.41 2.58 -26.64
CA ASN A 30 -30.01 2.04 -25.43
C ASN A 30 -30.32 3.12 -24.36
N GLY A 31 -30.02 4.39 -24.63
CA GLY A 31 -30.33 5.50 -23.72
C GLY A 31 -31.84 5.68 -23.57
N ARG A 32 -32.35 5.59 -22.33
CA ARG A 32 -33.78 5.75 -22.01
C ARG A 32 -34.15 7.19 -21.59
N THR A 33 -33.17 8.07 -21.47
CA THR A 33 -33.29 9.44 -20.92
C THR A 33 -32.69 10.49 -21.85
N THR A 34 -32.78 11.76 -21.46
CA THR A 34 -32.24 12.91 -22.20
C THR A 34 -30.83 12.65 -22.71
N PRO A 35 -30.55 12.89 -24.02
CA PRO A 35 -29.24 12.61 -24.59
C PRO A 35 -28.16 13.56 -24.07
N TYR A 36 -28.53 14.70 -23.48
CA TYR A 36 -27.60 15.68 -22.92
C TYR A 36 -27.21 15.30 -21.49
N LEU A 37 -25.92 15.18 -21.26
CA LEU A 37 -25.32 14.88 -19.97
C LEU A 37 -24.89 16.19 -19.27
N PRO A 38 -24.73 16.18 -17.93
CA PRO A 38 -24.13 17.30 -17.22
C PRO A 38 -22.72 17.62 -17.75
N PRO A 39 -22.24 18.87 -17.57
CA PRO A 39 -20.88 19.24 -17.88
C PRO A 39 -19.87 18.31 -17.19
N ALA A 40 -18.85 17.89 -17.92
CA ALA A 40 -17.74 17.12 -17.39
C ALA A 40 -17.08 17.88 -16.23
N GLN A 41 -16.90 17.21 -15.10
CA GLN A 41 -16.21 17.75 -13.94
C GLN A 41 -14.72 17.47 -14.02
N PRO A 42 -13.85 18.33 -13.46
CA PRO A 42 -12.42 18.02 -13.35
C PRO A 42 -12.19 16.68 -12.67
N ALA A 43 -11.08 16.01 -12.99
CA ALA A 43 -10.68 14.80 -12.30
C ALA A 43 -10.57 15.06 -10.80
N PHE A 44 -11.23 14.22 -10.00
CA PHE A 44 -11.17 14.28 -8.53
C PHE A 44 -9.71 14.19 -8.02
N TRP A 45 -8.94 13.28 -8.61
CA TRP A 45 -7.52 13.14 -8.39
C TRP A 45 -6.84 12.88 -9.74
N TYR A 46 -5.81 13.66 -10.06
CA TYR A 46 -5.04 13.45 -11.28
C TYR A 46 -4.05 12.30 -11.11
N TYR A 47 -4.19 11.28 -11.97
CA TYR A 47 -3.27 10.17 -12.06
C TYR A 47 -2.77 10.00 -13.50
N PRO A 48 -1.46 10.11 -13.76
CA PRO A 48 -0.92 10.17 -15.12
C PRO A 48 -0.75 8.80 -15.81
N ARG A 49 -1.34 7.72 -15.29
CA ARG A 49 -1.32 6.37 -15.93
C ARG A 49 -2.74 5.83 -16.11
N ALA A 50 -2.90 4.87 -17.02
CA ALA A 50 -4.19 4.47 -17.57
C ALA A 50 -4.87 3.28 -16.86
N SER A 51 -4.41 2.88 -15.67
CA SER A 51 -4.84 1.63 -15.02
C SER A 51 -5.34 1.80 -13.58
N ALA A 52 -5.59 3.03 -13.14
CA ALA A 52 -6.17 3.27 -11.82
C ALA A 52 -7.65 2.88 -11.80
N CYS A 53 -8.01 2.11 -10.78
CA CYS A 53 -9.35 1.66 -10.47
C CYS A 53 -9.75 2.24 -9.10
N ALA A 54 -11.01 2.62 -8.97
CA ALA A 54 -11.57 3.09 -7.70
C ALA A 54 -12.35 1.95 -7.05
N GLY A 55 -11.98 1.62 -5.81
CA GLY A 55 -12.73 0.71 -4.96
C GLY A 55 -13.76 1.45 -4.09
N PRO A 56 -14.27 0.79 -3.04
CA PRO A 56 -15.24 1.38 -2.13
C PRO A 56 -14.63 2.46 -1.23
N VAL A 57 -15.49 3.35 -0.73
CA VAL A 57 -15.20 4.19 0.44
C VAL A 57 -15.57 3.41 1.69
N TYR A 58 -14.66 3.31 2.66
CA TYR A 58 -14.91 2.62 3.91
C TYR A 58 -15.61 3.55 4.91
N TYR A 59 -16.79 3.16 5.40
CA TYR A 59 -17.45 3.81 6.53
C TYR A 59 -17.59 2.83 7.68
N HIS A 60 -16.92 3.09 8.79
CA HIS A 60 -16.84 2.17 9.92
C HIS A 60 -18.21 1.86 10.54
N ALA A 61 -19.12 2.84 10.50
CA ALA A 61 -20.46 2.71 11.07
C ALA A 61 -21.40 1.79 10.26
N ASP A 62 -21.07 1.49 9.00
CA ASP A 62 -21.91 0.68 8.12
C ASP A 62 -21.83 -0.83 8.43
N TYR A 63 -20.88 -1.24 9.28
CA TYR A 63 -20.56 -2.65 9.54
C TYR A 63 -20.80 -3.05 10.99
N ALA A 64 -21.16 -4.32 11.18
CA ALA A 64 -21.34 -4.91 12.50
C ALA A 64 -20.08 -4.81 13.37
N ASP A 65 -20.22 -5.03 14.67
CA ASP A 65 -19.06 -5.12 15.55
C ASP A 65 -18.32 -6.46 15.40
N ASP A 66 -17.44 -6.52 14.40
CA ASP A 66 -16.61 -7.68 14.08
C ASP A 66 -15.13 -7.30 14.26
N PRO A 67 -14.32 -8.11 14.98
CA PRO A 67 -12.92 -7.79 15.25
C PRO A 67 -12.04 -7.76 14.00
N GLY A 68 -12.50 -8.36 12.89
CA GLY A 68 -11.82 -8.36 11.61
C GLY A 68 -12.13 -7.17 10.72
N LYS A 69 -13.09 -6.31 11.09
CA LYS A 69 -13.44 -5.11 10.30
C LYS A 69 -12.30 -4.10 10.32
N LEU A 70 -12.15 -3.33 9.24
CA LEU A 70 -11.13 -2.29 9.18
C LEU A 70 -11.28 -1.27 10.33
N PRO A 71 -10.17 -0.70 10.84
CA PRO A 71 -10.25 0.15 12.03
C PRO A 71 -10.90 1.50 11.71
N LYS A 72 -11.50 2.14 12.72
CA LYS A 72 -12.12 3.47 12.62
C LYS A 72 -11.18 4.56 12.07
N ALA A 73 -9.87 4.39 12.21
CA ALA A 73 -8.88 5.28 11.59
C ALA A 73 -9.02 5.39 10.06
N LEU A 74 -9.57 4.37 9.40
CA LEU A 74 -9.79 4.32 7.95
C LEU A 74 -11.17 4.82 7.52
N ASP A 75 -11.99 5.32 8.45
CA ASP A 75 -13.32 5.84 8.14
C ASP A 75 -13.24 6.97 7.10
N SER A 76 -14.18 7.03 6.15
CA SER A 76 -14.16 7.99 5.03
C SER A 76 -12.88 7.94 4.16
N CYS A 77 -12.20 6.80 4.07
CA CYS A 77 -11.13 6.60 3.11
C CYS A 77 -11.65 5.89 1.86
N LEU A 78 -11.44 6.51 0.70
CA LEU A 78 -11.56 5.86 -0.61
C LEU A 78 -10.35 4.95 -0.83
N ILE A 79 -10.60 3.70 -1.20
CA ILE A 79 -9.55 2.76 -1.59
C ILE A 79 -9.36 2.87 -3.10
N VAL A 80 -8.12 3.14 -3.52
CA VAL A 80 -7.76 3.23 -4.94
C VAL A 80 -6.62 2.25 -5.21
N TYR A 81 -6.65 1.60 -6.36
CA TYR A 81 -5.64 0.61 -6.75
C TYR A 81 -5.30 0.76 -8.22
N ASP A 82 -4.18 0.19 -8.65
CA ASP A 82 -3.80 0.17 -10.06
C ASP A 82 -3.60 -1.26 -10.53
N TRP A 83 -4.29 -1.59 -11.62
CA TRP A 83 -4.26 -2.92 -12.21
C TRP A 83 -2.85 -3.33 -12.63
N THR A 84 -2.17 -2.52 -13.44
CA THR A 84 -0.91 -2.91 -14.10
C THR A 84 0.30 -2.74 -13.17
N SER A 85 0.30 -1.67 -12.39
CA SER A 85 1.37 -1.30 -11.47
C SER A 85 1.22 -1.96 -10.09
N ALA A 86 0.09 -2.63 -9.85
CA ALA A 86 -0.18 -3.48 -8.70
C ALA A 86 0.06 -2.80 -7.33
N TRP A 87 -0.31 -1.53 -7.20
CA TRP A 87 -0.29 -0.80 -5.93
C TRP A 87 -1.70 -0.54 -5.41
N MET A 88 -1.82 -0.22 -4.11
CA MET A 88 -3.04 0.25 -3.47
C MET A 88 -2.77 1.50 -2.63
N ARG A 89 -3.78 2.36 -2.49
CA ARG A 89 -3.71 3.64 -1.79
C ARG A 89 -5.00 3.91 -1.02
N LEU A 90 -4.87 4.67 0.05
CA LEU A 90 -5.99 5.28 0.76
C LEU A 90 -6.00 6.77 0.45
N ILE A 91 -7.17 7.25 0.04
CA ILE A 91 -7.46 8.68 -0.09
C ILE A 91 -8.47 9.04 0.98
N LYS A 92 -8.04 9.76 2.01
CA LYS A 92 -8.92 10.24 3.08
C LYS A 92 -9.75 11.40 2.57
N LEU A 93 -11.05 11.33 2.79
CA LEU A 93 -12.01 12.35 2.42
C LEU A 93 -12.43 13.17 3.64
N ASP A 94 -12.64 14.46 3.42
CA ASP A 94 -13.37 15.32 4.36
C ASP A 94 -14.89 15.21 4.14
N ALA A 95 -15.68 15.91 4.97
CA ALA A 95 -17.13 15.88 4.91
C ALA A 95 -17.73 16.40 3.58
N ASN A 96 -16.96 17.17 2.80
CA ASN A 96 -17.35 17.70 1.50
C ASN A 96 -16.81 16.83 0.35
N GLY A 97 -16.15 15.71 0.65
CA GLY A 97 -15.49 14.85 -0.33
C GLY A 97 -14.13 15.36 -0.80
N GLY A 98 -13.57 16.40 -0.18
CA GLY A 98 -12.21 16.89 -0.46
C GLY A 98 -11.13 15.93 0.00
N ILE A 99 -9.97 15.93 -0.67
CA ILE A 99 -8.83 15.07 -0.29
C ILE A 99 -8.09 15.69 0.90
N VAL A 100 -8.05 14.95 2.01
CA VAL A 100 -7.24 15.29 3.19
C VAL A 100 -5.81 14.74 3.05
N PHE A 101 -5.69 13.46 2.69
CA PHE A 101 -4.41 12.83 2.36
C PHE A 101 -4.58 11.78 1.28
N ASN A 102 -3.47 11.41 0.64
CA ASN A 102 -3.40 10.35 -0.34
C ASN A 102 -2.10 9.56 -0.17
N GLU A 103 -2.17 8.38 0.44
CA GLU A 103 -1.00 7.61 0.87
C GLU A 103 -1.00 6.17 0.34
N PRO A 104 0.18 5.57 0.09
CA PRO A 104 0.28 4.13 -0.16
C PRO A 104 -0.36 3.32 0.96
N TRP A 105 -1.12 2.29 0.61
CA TRP A 105 -1.73 1.38 1.57
C TRP A 105 -1.43 -0.07 1.19
N LEU A 106 -1.11 -0.89 2.17
CA LEU A 106 -0.64 -2.27 1.95
C LEU A 106 0.54 -2.37 0.98
N ALA A 107 1.39 -1.33 0.91
CA ALA A 107 2.50 -1.23 -0.05
C ALA A 107 3.56 -2.36 0.07
N ARG A 108 3.54 -3.11 1.18
CA ARG A 108 4.39 -4.29 1.41
C ARG A 108 3.85 -5.56 0.75
N HIS A 109 2.57 -5.58 0.40
CA HIS A 109 1.95 -6.74 -0.23
C HIS A 109 2.10 -6.64 -1.75
N ARG A 110 2.63 -7.69 -2.36
CA ARG A 110 2.72 -7.78 -3.82
C ARG A 110 1.39 -8.25 -4.38
N PHE A 111 0.61 -7.32 -4.91
CA PHE A 111 -0.61 -7.63 -5.64
C PHE A 111 -0.29 -8.17 -7.03
N ILE A 112 -1.23 -8.90 -7.62
CA ILE A 112 -1.17 -9.37 -9.01
C ILE A 112 -2.45 -8.93 -9.69
N HIS A 113 -2.37 -7.90 -10.53
CA HIS A 113 -3.52 -7.39 -11.30
C HIS A 113 -4.82 -7.29 -10.46
N PRO A 114 -4.87 -6.42 -9.44
CA PRO A 114 -6.06 -6.23 -8.63
C PRO A 114 -7.19 -5.64 -9.50
N SER A 115 -8.30 -6.36 -9.71
CA SER A 115 -9.41 -5.93 -10.59
C SER A 115 -10.55 -5.26 -9.86
N ASP A 116 -10.92 -5.79 -8.70
CA ASP A 116 -12.17 -5.42 -8.03
C ASP A 116 -12.07 -5.53 -6.51
N LEU A 117 -12.83 -4.67 -5.83
CA LEU A 117 -12.84 -4.54 -4.38
C LEU A 117 -14.28 -4.43 -3.86
N ALA A 118 -14.62 -5.22 -2.86
CA ALA A 118 -15.92 -5.13 -2.20
C ALA A 118 -15.82 -5.44 -0.70
N PHE A 119 -16.60 -4.74 0.12
CA PHE A 119 -16.76 -5.10 1.52
C PHE A 119 -17.88 -6.12 1.69
N ASP A 120 -17.70 -7.07 2.62
CA ASP A 120 -18.81 -7.89 3.11
C ASP A 120 -19.61 -7.16 4.21
N ARG A 121 -20.67 -7.80 4.73
CA ARG A 121 -21.50 -7.22 5.81
C ARG A 121 -20.77 -7.04 7.15
N LYS A 122 -19.58 -7.63 7.29
CA LYS A 122 -18.74 -7.54 8.48
C LYS A 122 -17.66 -6.48 8.35
N GLY A 123 -17.52 -5.85 7.19
CA GLY A 123 -16.48 -4.85 6.94
C GLY A 123 -15.12 -5.46 6.62
N HIS A 124 -15.08 -6.72 6.18
CA HIS A 124 -13.89 -7.35 5.61
C HIS A 124 -13.79 -6.97 4.14
N LEU A 125 -12.60 -6.57 3.69
CA LEU A 125 -12.38 -6.18 2.30
C LEU A 125 -12.02 -7.41 1.47
N TYR A 126 -12.79 -7.70 0.44
CA TYR A 126 -12.48 -8.72 -0.56
C TYR A 126 -11.84 -8.06 -1.78
N LEU A 127 -10.74 -8.64 -2.23
CA LEU A 127 -10.00 -8.24 -3.42
C LEU A 127 -9.99 -9.39 -4.43
N LEU A 128 -10.41 -9.10 -5.64
CA LEU A 128 -10.23 -9.98 -6.79
C LEU A 128 -8.91 -9.65 -7.50
N GLU A 129 -8.09 -10.67 -7.70
CA GLU A 129 -6.89 -10.63 -8.52
C GLU A 129 -7.09 -11.50 -9.76
N TYR A 130 -6.73 -10.95 -10.91
CA TYR A 130 -6.91 -11.64 -12.20
C TYR A 130 -5.95 -12.80 -12.41
N GLY A 131 -4.74 -12.74 -11.85
CA GLY A 131 -3.68 -13.70 -12.09
C GLY A 131 -2.57 -13.13 -12.97
N THR A 132 -1.49 -13.87 -13.12
CA THR A 132 -0.26 -13.40 -13.77
C THR A 132 -0.37 -13.35 -15.30
N PRO A 133 -0.89 -14.39 -15.98
CA PRO A 133 -1.01 -14.39 -17.43
C PRO A 133 -2.14 -13.47 -17.90
N TRP A 134 -1.97 -12.85 -19.07
CA TRP A 134 -2.99 -12.01 -19.70
C TRP A 134 -4.21 -12.80 -20.18
N TYR A 135 -4.05 -14.09 -20.47
CA TYR A 135 -5.09 -14.99 -20.95
C TYR A 135 -4.79 -16.40 -20.42
N ASP A 136 -5.83 -17.23 -20.27
CA ASP A 136 -5.74 -18.64 -19.88
C ASP A 136 -4.98 -18.89 -18.56
N GLY A 137 -4.95 -17.88 -17.68
CA GLY A 137 -4.38 -17.98 -16.34
C GLY A 137 -5.27 -18.82 -15.42
N THR A 138 -4.63 -19.61 -14.55
CA THR A 138 -5.31 -20.40 -13.51
C THR A 138 -4.94 -19.96 -12.10
N ASP A 139 -4.19 -18.87 -11.98
CA ASP A 139 -3.61 -18.36 -10.73
C ASP A 139 -4.31 -17.11 -10.17
N GLY A 140 -5.47 -16.73 -10.74
CA GLY A 140 -6.34 -15.70 -10.18
C GLY A 140 -6.80 -16.05 -8.77
N LYS A 141 -6.99 -15.02 -7.93
CA LYS A 141 -7.24 -15.22 -6.48
C LYS A 141 -8.34 -14.28 -5.99
N LEU A 142 -9.19 -14.81 -5.12
CA LEU A 142 -9.99 -14.00 -4.22
C LEU A 142 -9.28 -13.91 -2.87
N LYS A 143 -8.88 -12.70 -2.48
CA LYS A 143 -8.22 -12.43 -1.20
C LYS A 143 -9.20 -11.75 -0.26
N ARG A 144 -9.23 -12.19 1.00
CA ARG A 144 -9.92 -11.47 2.08
C ARG A 144 -8.88 -10.74 2.93
N ILE A 145 -9.06 -9.43 3.06
CA ILE A 145 -8.25 -8.52 3.87
C ILE A 145 -9.07 -8.18 5.11
N THR A 146 -8.51 -8.48 6.26
CA THR A 146 -9.09 -8.26 7.59
C THR A 146 -8.10 -7.52 8.47
N TYR A 147 -8.62 -6.81 9.45
CA TYR A 147 -7.82 -6.18 10.48
C TYR A 147 -7.57 -7.11 11.66
N SER A 148 -6.48 -6.87 12.38
CA SER A 148 -6.22 -7.45 13.70
C SER A 148 -5.44 -6.42 14.50
N GLU A 149 -5.95 -6.05 15.68
CA GLU A 149 -5.19 -5.22 16.63
C GLU A 149 -3.97 -5.97 17.15
N ALA A 150 -4.14 -7.27 17.40
CA ALA A 150 -3.04 -8.15 17.75
C ALA A 150 -2.15 -8.38 16.53
N ARG A 151 -0.84 -8.26 16.71
CA ARG A 151 0.11 -8.67 15.69
C ARG A 151 -0.08 -10.16 15.38
N ILE A 152 -0.34 -10.48 14.12
CA ILE A 152 -0.30 -11.86 13.64
C ILE A 152 1.17 -12.23 13.45
N PRO A 153 1.73 -13.17 14.24
CA PRO A 153 3.10 -13.62 14.03
C PRO A 153 3.19 -14.31 12.67
N PHE A 154 4.18 -13.93 11.87
CA PHE A 154 4.62 -14.73 10.74
C PHE A 154 5.85 -15.49 11.19
N GLU A 155 5.87 -16.79 10.94
CA GLU A 155 7.04 -17.61 11.24
C GLU A 155 8.12 -17.30 10.20
N VAL A 156 9.26 -16.81 10.66
CA VAL A 156 10.44 -16.61 9.81
C VAL A 156 11.25 -17.90 9.92
N PRO A 157 11.43 -18.64 8.83
CA PRO A 157 12.29 -19.82 8.84
C PRO A 157 13.70 -19.45 9.33
N PRO A 158 14.36 -20.30 10.13
CA PRO A 158 15.74 -20.05 10.58
C PRO A 158 16.73 -19.81 9.42
N ASP A 159 16.47 -20.39 8.25
CA ASP A 159 17.26 -20.27 7.03
C ASP A 159 16.81 -19.13 6.10
N ASP A 160 15.93 -18.24 6.56
CA ASP A 160 15.48 -17.10 5.77
C ASP A 160 16.68 -16.22 5.36
N PRO A 161 16.91 -15.96 4.07
CA PRO A 161 18.08 -15.22 3.60
C PRO A 161 18.16 -13.79 4.14
N ARG A 162 17.03 -13.21 4.59
CA ARG A 162 17.00 -11.89 5.23
C ARG A 162 17.57 -11.89 6.65
N MET A 163 17.73 -13.08 7.25
CA MET A 163 18.30 -13.29 8.57
C MET A 163 19.77 -13.70 8.54
N ALA A 164 20.33 -13.98 7.35
CA ALA A 164 21.71 -14.45 7.20
C ALA A 164 22.70 -13.56 7.97
N GLY A 165 23.65 -14.15 8.69
CA GLY A 165 24.69 -13.42 9.42
C GLY A 165 24.27 -12.76 10.74
N LEU A 166 22.96 -12.71 11.08
CA LEU A 166 22.53 -12.35 12.43
C LEU A 166 22.91 -13.47 13.42
N PRO A 167 23.37 -13.18 14.65
CA PRO A 167 23.70 -14.21 15.61
C PRO A 167 22.43 -14.93 16.10
N GLU A 168 22.24 -16.19 15.73
CA GLU A 168 21.01 -16.97 15.98
C GLU A 168 20.59 -17.00 17.46
N ASP A 169 21.56 -17.12 18.37
CA ASP A 169 21.31 -17.21 19.81
C ASP A 169 21.07 -15.85 20.49
N HIS A 170 21.24 -14.73 19.79
CA HIS A 170 21.05 -13.41 20.39
C HIS A 170 19.56 -13.12 20.64
N PRO A 171 19.17 -12.64 21.84
CA PRO A 171 17.78 -12.26 22.12
C PRO A 171 17.22 -11.23 21.13
N GLY A 172 18.08 -10.34 20.63
CA GLY A 172 17.75 -9.37 19.58
C GLY A 172 17.37 -10.00 18.25
N THR A 173 18.03 -11.08 17.84
CA THR A 173 17.72 -11.80 16.59
C THR A 173 16.32 -12.40 16.62
N ARG A 174 15.93 -12.99 17.77
CA ARG A 174 14.57 -13.50 17.99
C ARG A 174 13.54 -12.39 17.97
N LEU A 175 13.88 -11.23 18.53
CA LEU A 175 13.01 -10.06 18.49
C LEU A 175 12.84 -9.52 17.06
N ILE A 176 13.90 -9.49 16.25
CA ILE A 176 13.86 -9.06 14.83
C ILE A 176 12.96 -10.00 14.01
N SER A 177 13.14 -11.32 14.13
CA SER A 177 12.32 -12.31 13.41
C SER A 177 10.88 -12.32 13.89
N ALA A 178 10.68 -12.15 15.20
CA ALA A 178 9.40 -11.92 15.81
C ALA A 178 8.97 -10.46 15.74
N SER A 179 9.38 -9.67 14.75
CA SER A 179 8.90 -8.30 14.50
C SER A 179 8.69 -8.06 13.01
N THR A 180 8.26 -6.86 12.61
CA THR A 180 8.05 -6.52 11.19
C THR A 180 9.32 -6.00 10.49
N CYS A 181 10.50 -6.13 11.10
CA CYS A 181 11.76 -5.58 10.60
C CYS A 181 12.10 -6.12 9.20
N LEU A 182 11.91 -7.44 9.00
CA LEU A 182 12.21 -8.14 7.75
C LEU A 182 11.25 -7.82 6.58
N ALA A 183 10.25 -6.96 6.83
CA ALA A 183 9.40 -6.44 5.78
C ALA A 183 10.03 -5.28 5.00
N CYS A 184 11.06 -4.62 5.58
CA CYS A 184 11.76 -3.50 4.96
C CYS A 184 13.28 -3.63 4.98
N HIS A 185 13.83 -4.50 5.83
CA HIS A 185 15.26 -4.72 5.92
C HIS A 185 15.62 -6.16 5.53
N THR A 186 16.79 -6.31 4.94
CA THR A 186 17.44 -7.60 4.73
C THR A 186 18.89 -7.49 5.22
N THR A 187 19.59 -8.60 5.39
CA THR A 187 21.02 -8.55 5.74
C THR A 187 21.85 -7.86 4.65
N GLU A 188 21.66 -8.21 3.38
CA GLU A 188 22.59 -7.87 2.31
C GLU A 188 22.00 -7.02 1.18
N GLN A 189 20.76 -7.29 0.79
CA GLN A 189 20.15 -6.66 -0.39
C GLN A 189 19.33 -5.43 0.00
N THR A 190 19.43 -4.38 -0.81
CA THR A 190 18.61 -3.18 -0.63
C THR A 190 17.13 -3.54 -0.78
N SER A 191 16.31 -3.04 0.13
CA SER A 191 14.85 -3.14 0.09
C SER A 191 14.27 -1.72 0.26
N ILE A 192 13.20 -1.55 1.03
CA ILE A 192 12.67 -0.23 1.39
C ILE A 192 13.63 0.49 2.35
N GLY A 193 14.16 -0.25 3.33
CA GLY A 193 15.20 0.22 4.25
C GLY A 193 16.60 -0.25 3.82
N PRO A 194 17.65 0.29 4.46
CA PRO A 194 19.02 -0.12 4.20
C PRO A 194 19.27 -1.58 4.61
N PRO A 195 20.17 -2.30 3.91
CA PRO A 195 20.69 -3.58 4.36
C PRO A 195 21.36 -3.47 5.73
N TYR A 196 21.21 -4.48 6.60
CA TYR A 196 21.85 -4.47 7.91
C TYR A 196 23.38 -4.37 7.82
N LYS A 197 24.01 -4.98 6.82
CA LYS A 197 25.46 -4.83 6.59
C LYS A 197 25.87 -3.39 6.28
N GLU A 198 25.01 -2.58 5.67
CA GLU A 198 25.29 -1.16 5.47
C GLU A 198 25.17 -0.37 6.78
N VAL A 199 24.18 -0.71 7.61
CA VAL A 199 24.04 -0.15 8.96
C VAL A 199 25.30 -0.44 9.78
N VAL A 200 25.78 -1.69 9.79
CA VAL A 200 27.03 -2.09 10.46
C VAL A 200 28.20 -1.24 9.98
N ARG A 201 28.39 -1.11 8.65
CA ARG A 201 29.48 -0.30 8.07
C ARG A 201 29.39 1.17 8.46
N LYS A 202 28.18 1.76 8.43
CA LYS A 202 27.98 3.19 8.73
C LYS A 202 28.24 3.52 10.19
N TYR A 203 27.90 2.62 11.11
CA TYR A 203 28.00 2.82 12.56
C TYR A 203 29.17 2.05 13.20
N ALA A 204 30.12 1.58 12.40
CA ALA A 204 31.29 0.85 12.89
C ALA A 204 32.14 1.74 13.82
N GLY A 205 32.38 1.28 15.05
CA GLY A 205 33.19 1.99 16.05
C GLY A 205 32.47 3.15 16.76
N ASP A 206 31.18 3.38 16.49
CA ASP A 206 30.38 4.38 17.18
C ASP A 206 29.81 3.80 18.48
N GLY A 207 30.34 4.25 19.62
CA GLY A 207 29.91 3.81 20.95
C GLY A 207 28.47 4.22 21.32
N GLU A 208 27.91 5.21 20.64
CA GLU A 208 26.55 5.72 20.88
C GLU A 208 25.53 5.10 19.91
N ALA A 209 25.97 4.29 18.94
CA ALA A 209 25.12 3.73 17.90
C ALA A 209 23.95 2.93 18.45
N VAL A 210 24.17 2.14 19.51
CA VAL A 210 23.12 1.32 20.12
C VAL A 210 21.97 2.18 20.62
N GLU A 211 22.27 3.23 21.39
CA GLU A 211 21.25 4.14 21.92
C GLU A 211 20.55 4.95 20.82
N ALA A 212 21.33 5.51 19.88
CA ALA A 212 20.80 6.34 18.82
C ALA A 212 19.87 5.55 17.87
N LEU A 213 20.25 4.32 17.51
CA LEU A 213 19.44 3.47 16.65
C LEU A 213 18.24 2.87 17.40
N ALA A 214 18.38 2.51 18.67
CA ALA A 214 17.26 2.01 19.47
C ALA A 214 16.14 3.06 19.60
N LYS A 215 16.49 4.33 19.87
CA LYS A 215 15.51 5.43 19.88
C LYS A 215 14.84 5.58 18.52
N ARG A 216 15.62 5.53 17.43
CA ARG A 216 15.09 5.61 16.06
C ARG A 216 14.12 4.47 15.72
N ILE A 217 14.36 3.26 16.22
CA ILE A 217 13.43 2.14 16.06
C ILE A 217 12.08 2.46 16.72
N VAL A 218 12.10 2.94 17.96
CA VAL A 218 10.87 3.22 18.72
C VAL A 218 10.12 4.43 18.18
N GLU A 219 10.84 5.52 17.88
CA GLU A 219 10.26 6.82 17.50
C GLU A 219 10.07 7.00 15.98
N GLY A 220 10.68 6.12 15.19
CA GLY A 220 10.77 6.28 13.74
C GLY A 220 11.86 7.29 13.35
N GLY A 221 12.02 7.53 12.05
CA GLY A 221 12.94 8.55 11.56
C GLY A 221 13.18 8.50 10.06
N GLY A 222 13.61 9.61 9.49
CA GLY A 222 13.90 9.75 8.05
C GLY A 222 15.19 10.50 7.77
N GLY A 223 15.56 10.61 6.49
CA GLY A 223 16.65 11.47 6.00
C GLY A 223 18.06 10.88 6.05
N VAL A 224 18.32 9.85 6.86
CA VAL A 224 19.67 9.25 6.95
C VAL A 224 19.97 8.28 5.79
N TRP A 225 18.94 7.62 5.27
CA TRP A 225 19.06 6.55 4.27
C TRP A 225 18.21 6.79 3.02
N GLY A 226 17.61 7.98 2.88
CA GLY A 226 16.74 8.35 1.78
C GLY A 226 15.51 9.13 2.22
N GLU A 227 14.60 9.36 1.27
CA GLU A 227 13.36 10.12 1.46
C GLU A 227 12.27 9.33 2.19
N ILE A 228 12.32 8.00 2.15
CA ILE A 228 11.34 7.14 2.79
C ILE A 228 11.68 7.04 4.29
N PRO A 229 10.83 7.58 5.19
CA PRO A 229 11.06 7.45 6.62
C PRO A 229 10.74 6.02 7.10
N MET A 230 11.46 5.55 8.10
CA MET A 230 11.09 4.36 8.87
C MET A 230 9.95 4.73 9.83
N PRO A 231 8.79 4.06 9.75
CA PRO A 231 7.70 4.28 10.71
C PRO A 231 8.14 3.97 12.15
N PRO A 232 7.53 4.62 13.16
CA PRO A 232 7.77 4.27 14.55
C PRO A 232 7.34 2.83 14.85
N HIS A 233 8.09 2.17 15.75
CA HIS A 233 7.75 0.85 16.28
C HIS A 233 7.43 0.94 17.80
N PRO A 234 6.33 1.62 18.19
CA PRO A 234 6.02 1.89 19.60
C PRO A 234 5.64 0.64 20.40
N GLN A 235 5.41 -0.50 19.73
CA GLN A 235 5.20 -1.78 20.40
C GLN A 235 6.46 -2.34 21.08
N HIS A 236 7.65 -1.80 20.78
CA HIS A 236 8.90 -2.22 21.41
C HIS A 236 9.33 -1.25 22.49
N LYS A 237 9.79 -1.80 23.62
CA LYS A 237 10.49 -1.00 24.63
C LYS A 237 11.88 -0.66 24.13
N LEU A 238 12.44 0.44 24.64
CA LEU A 238 13.79 0.87 24.27
C LEU A 238 14.85 -0.21 24.55
N GLU A 239 14.70 -0.98 25.63
CA GLU A 239 15.57 -2.11 25.97
C GLU A 239 15.52 -3.25 24.96
N GLU A 240 14.34 -3.54 24.39
CA GLU A 240 14.19 -4.53 23.34
C GLU A 240 14.83 -4.04 22.05
N ALA A 241 14.61 -2.76 21.70
CA ALA A 241 15.23 -2.13 20.55
C ALA A 241 16.76 -2.13 20.64
N ARG A 242 17.35 -1.87 21.82
CA ARG A 242 18.81 -2.00 22.03
C ARG A 242 19.31 -3.40 21.70
N ARG A 243 18.65 -4.44 22.21
CA ARG A 243 19.03 -5.83 21.91
C ARG A 243 18.96 -6.15 20.42
N MET A 244 17.95 -5.63 19.71
CA MET A 244 17.86 -5.77 18.25
C MET A 244 19.05 -5.09 17.56
N VAL A 245 19.40 -3.87 17.97
CA VAL A 245 20.55 -3.14 17.40
C VAL A 245 21.87 -3.86 17.70
N GLU A 246 22.06 -4.37 18.91
CA GLU A 246 23.24 -5.18 19.28
C GLU A 246 23.39 -6.41 18.37
N ALA A 247 22.28 -7.12 18.08
CA ALA A 247 22.29 -8.23 17.12
C ALA A 247 22.69 -7.77 15.70
N ILE A 248 22.14 -6.65 15.24
CA ILE A 248 22.44 -6.08 13.92
C ILE A 248 23.91 -5.69 13.83
N LEU A 249 24.45 -4.99 14.83
CA LEU A 249 25.84 -4.55 14.84
C LEU A 249 26.85 -5.70 15.00
N ALA A 250 26.39 -6.88 15.45
CA ALA A 250 27.18 -8.09 15.55
C ALA A 250 27.27 -8.91 14.24
N ILE A 251 26.58 -8.50 13.17
CA ILE A 251 26.66 -9.15 11.86
C ILE A 251 28.10 -9.03 11.30
N ARG A 252 28.64 -10.16 10.82
CA ARG A 252 29.98 -10.26 10.21
C ARG A 252 29.94 -10.12 8.69
#